data_AF-A0A3B8VT20-F1
#
_entry.id   AF-A0A3B8VT20-F1
#
_cell.length_a   1.000
_cell.length_b   1.000
_cell.length_c   1.000
_cell.angle_alpha   90.00
_cell.angle_beta   90.00
_cell.angle_gamma   90.00
#
_symmetry.space_group_name_H-M   'P 1'
#
loop_
_entity.id
_entity.type
_entity.pdbx_description
1 polymer ?
#
loop_
_entity_poly.entity_id
_entity_poly.type
_entity_poly.pdbx_seq_one_letter_code
_entity_poly.pdbx_strand_id
1 'polypeptide(L)'
;FPPRRLSAEEIRDSLLAYGGVLDLSMGGMGFRLYKFTQDNVSTYIPLDKHGPETWRRAVYHQNARAANTDLLTEFDCPDPAFATPRRASTTTPLQALTLMNHSFTVDMANHFAGRLRAHSNEPLAQVERAFAIAYVRPPSNSERAAAVALIDKHGLPAFTRALFNSNELIYLR
;
A
#
# COMPACT_ATOMS: atom_id res chain seq x y z
N PHE A 1 -17.25 -2.65 17.88
CA PHE A 1 -16.57 -1.34 17.87
C PHE A 1 -16.86 -0.65 16.53
N PRO A 2 -16.86 0.68 16.43
CA PRO A 2 -17.01 1.33 15.12
C PRO A 2 -15.80 1.02 14.24
N PRO A 3 -15.98 0.82 12.92
CA PRO A 3 -14.87 0.57 12.01
C PRO A 3 -13.83 1.71 12.07
N ARG A 4 -12.54 1.34 12.10
CA ARG A 4 -11.43 2.31 12.12
C ARG A 4 -10.70 2.28 10.77
N ARG A 5 -10.57 3.44 10.12
CA ARG A 5 -9.76 3.58 8.92
C ARG A 5 -8.26 3.52 9.26
N LEU A 6 -7.48 2.90 8.39
CA LEU A 6 -6.03 2.89 8.47
C LEU A 6 -5.46 4.29 8.15
N SER A 7 -4.38 4.63 8.84
CA SER A 7 -3.54 5.80 8.55
C SER A 7 -2.66 5.56 7.31
N ALA A 8 -2.11 6.63 6.74
CA ALA A 8 -1.22 6.57 5.58
C ALA A 8 -0.06 5.57 5.75
N GLU A 9 0.59 5.61 6.91
CA GLU A 9 1.70 4.73 7.27
C GLU A 9 1.24 3.27 7.38
N GLU A 10 0.08 3.01 7.99
CA GLU A 10 -0.50 1.67 8.09
C GLU A 10 -0.87 1.12 6.72
N ILE A 11 -1.44 1.93 5.83
CA ILE A 11 -1.78 1.53 4.45
C ILE A 11 -0.51 1.11 3.70
N ARG A 12 0.52 1.95 3.74
CA ARG A 12 1.80 1.67 3.08
C ARG A 12 2.45 0.38 3.60
N ASP A 13 2.54 0.23 4.92
CA ASP A 13 3.15 -0.95 5.54
C ASP A 13 2.33 -2.22 5.25
N SER A 14 1.00 -2.11 5.17
CA SER A 14 0.11 -3.21 4.78
C SER A 14 0.37 -3.67 3.35
N LEU A 15 0.50 -2.74 2.39
CA LEU A 15 0.81 -3.08 1.00
C LEU A 15 2.15 -3.83 0.86
N LEU A 16 3.18 -3.40 1.60
CA LEU A 16 4.47 -4.10 1.66
C LEU A 16 4.34 -5.50 2.28
N ALA A 17 3.56 -5.62 3.35
CA ALA A 17 3.32 -6.89 4.05
C ALA A 17 2.55 -7.89 3.17
N TYR A 18 1.55 -7.43 2.42
CA TYR A 18 0.82 -8.25 1.45
C TYR A 18 1.74 -8.71 0.31
N GLY A 19 2.52 -7.78 -0.26
CA GLY A 19 3.57 -8.07 -1.23
C GLY A 19 4.65 -9.04 -0.73
N GLY A 20 4.78 -9.21 0.59
CA GLY A 20 5.77 -10.08 1.22
C GLY A 20 7.18 -9.50 1.22
N VAL A 21 7.29 -8.17 1.14
CA VAL A 21 8.56 -7.44 0.99
C VAL A 21 8.85 -6.48 2.14
N LEU A 22 7.95 -6.36 3.11
CA LEU A 22 8.13 -5.49 4.28
C LEU A 22 9.36 -5.89 5.09
N ASP A 23 10.32 -4.97 5.21
CA ASP A 23 11.47 -5.10 6.11
C ASP A 23 11.07 -4.68 7.55
N LEU A 24 11.16 -5.64 8.46
CA LEU A 24 10.85 -5.51 9.88
C LEU A 24 12.08 -5.23 10.76
N SER A 25 13.27 -5.04 10.16
CA SER A 25 14.50 -4.72 10.89
C SER A 25 14.29 -3.54 11.83
N MET A 26 14.80 -3.66 13.06
CA MET A 26 14.66 -2.64 14.11
C MET A 26 15.94 -1.82 14.29
N GLY A 27 15.82 -0.52 14.54
CA GLY A 27 16.96 0.39 14.76
C GLY A 27 17.75 0.74 13.48
N GLY A 28 18.92 1.37 13.60
CA GLY A 28 19.71 1.74 12.41
C GLY A 28 19.10 2.87 11.56
N MET A 29 19.66 3.08 10.36
CA MET A 29 19.33 4.24 9.52
C MET A 29 17.91 4.15 8.93
N GLY A 30 17.21 5.27 8.93
CA GLY A 30 15.93 5.41 8.23
C GLY A 30 16.08 5.46 6.71
N PHE A 31 14.96 5.67 6.01
CA PHE A 31 14.93 5.85 4.56
C PHE A 31 14.19 7.14 4.19
N ARG A 32 14.27 7.54 2.92
CA ARG A 32 13.58 8.72 2.39
C ARG A 32 12.67 8.30 1.24
N LEU A 33 11.48 8.89 1.18
CA LEU A 33 10.56 8.78 0.05
C LEU A 33 10.71 9.96 -0.93
N TYR A 34 11.82 10.67 -0.83
CA TYR A 34 12.19 11.77 -1.71
C TYR A 34 13.68 11.75 -2.02
N LYS A 35 14.05 12.34 -3.14
CA LYS A 35 15.41 12.78 -3.43
C LYS A 35 15.62 14.17 -2.85
N PHE A 36 16.78 14.36 -2.25
CA PHE A 36 17.22 15.66 -1.77
C PHE A 36 18.31 16.18 -2.70
N THR A 37 18.11 17.38 -3.23
CA THR A 37 19.11 18.11 -4.01
C THR A 37 19.33 19.49 -3.40
N GLN A 38 20.57 19.93 -3.38
CA GLN A 38 20.94 21.22 -2.83
C GLN A 38 21.88 21.93 -3.80
N ASP A 39 21.34 22.94 -4.46
CA ASP A 39 22.12 23.91 -5.24
C ASP A 39 22.12 25.23 -4.46
N ASN A 40 21.42 26.26 -4.96
CA ASN A 40 21.19 27.52 -4.26
C ASN A 40 20.06 27.42 -3.21
N VAL A 41 19.20 26.39 -3.33
CA VAL A 41 18.09 26.10 -2.43
C VAL A 41 17.99 24.59 -2.19
N SER A 42 17.39 24.22 -1.07
CA SER A 42 17.07 22.83 -0.73
C SER A 42 15.79 22.39 -1.43
N THR A 43 15.87 21.36 -2.28
CA THR A 43 14.72 20.82 -3.01
C THR A 43 14.49 19.36 -2.64
N TYR A 44 13.21 19.01 -2.45
CA TYR A 44 12.76 17.68 -2.08
C TYR A 44 11.82 17.17 -3.17
N ILE A 45 12.24 16.16 -3.91
CA ILE A 45 11.51 15.61 -5.05
C ILE A 45 10.96 14.24 -4.65
N PRO A 46 9.62 14.02 -4.63
CA PRO A 46 9.05 12.71 -4.33
C PRO A 46 9.66 11.61 -5.20
N LEU A 47 9.79 10.40 -4.65
CA LEU A 47 10.26 9.24 -5.40
C LEU A 47 9.13 8.68 -6.28
N ASP A 48 9.37 8.60 -7.59
CA ASP A 48 8.46 7.91 -8.52
C ASP A 48 8.60 6.38 -8.46
N LYS A 49 9.78 5.89 -8.06
CA LYS A 49 10.14 4.47 -7.99
C LYS A 49 10.60 4.13 -6.58
N HIS A 50 10.08 3.02 -6.07
CA HIS A 50 10.36 2.54 -4.72
C HIS A 50 11.06 1.18 -4.78
N GLY A 51 12.32 1.13 -4.38
CA GLY A 51 13.07 -0.12 -4.28
C GLY A 51 13.15 -0.69 -2.86
N PRO A 52 13.84 -1.83 -2.68
CA PRO A 52 14.09 -2.48 -1.39
C PRO A 52 14.60 -1.55 -0.30
N GLU A 53 15.37 -0.52 -0.65
CA GLU A 53 15.87 0.51 0.26
C GLU A 53 14.75 1.33 0.93
N THR A 54 13.55 1.32 0.35
CA THR A 54 12.37 1.99 0.89
C THR A 54 11.41 1.02 1.56
N TRP A 55 11.54 -0.30 1.43
CA TRP A 55 10.53 -1.28 1.86
C TRP A 55 10.48 -1.54 3.37
N ARG A 56 11.12 -0.67 4.14
CA ARG A 56 11.06 -0.67 5.60
C ARG A 56 9.77 -0.04 6.11
N ARG A 57 9.38 -0.42 7.33
CA ARG A 57 8.25 0.18 8.06
C ARG A 57 8.30 1.71 8.01
N ALA A 58 7.17 2.34 7.72
CA ALA A 58 7.03 3.78 7.52
C ALA A 58 7.46 4.63 8.73
N VAL A 59 7.50 4.06 9.95
CA VAL A 59 8.05 4.72 11.14
C VAL A 59 9.53 5.13 11.00
N TYR A 60 10.27 4.47 10.10
CA TYR A 60 11.67 4.80 9.79
C TYR A 60 11.82 5.79 8.64
N HIS A 61 10.72 6.30 8.08
CA HIS A 61 10.75 7.33 7.04
C HIS A 61 11.20 8.67 7.63
N GLN A 62 12.18 9.31 6.99
CA GLN A 62 12.65 10.63 7.37
C GLN A 62 11.78 11.72 6.74
N ASN A 63 11.00 12.43 7.55
CA ASN A 63 10.25 13.59 7.06
C ASN A 63 11.15 14.83 6.95
N ALA A 64 10.95 15.62 5.90
CA ALA A 64 11.51 16.96 5.78
C ALA A 64 10.37 17.97 5.69
N ARG A 65 10.51 19.13 6.32
CA ARG A 65 9.43 20.13 6.43
C ARG A 65 8.85 20.60 5.08
N ALA A 66 9.67 20.61 4.03
CA ALA A 66 9.26 21.02 2.68
C ALA A 66 9.02 19.84 1.74
N ALA A 67 9.10 18.59 2.23
CA ALA A 67 8.89 17.42 1.41
C ALA A 67 7.42 16.99 1.47
N ASN A 68 6.79 16.92 0.31
CA ASN A 68 5.56 16.17 0.12
C ASN A 68 5.93 14.72 -0.23
N THR A 69 5.16 13.75 0.24
CA THR A 69 5.35 12.33 -0.07
C THR A 69 4.09 11.80 -0.71
N ASP A 70 4.14 11.54 -2.01
CA ASP A 70 2.97 11.33 -2.89
C ASP A 70 1.89 10.44 -2.24
N LEU A 71 2.19 9.15 -2.03
CA LEU A 71 1.25 8.22 -1.42
C LEU A 71 0.82 8.62 0.00
N LEU A 72 1.74 9.00 0.88
CA LEU A 72 1.39 9.24 2.28
C LEU A 72 0.53 10.51 2.44
N THR A 73 0.87 11.56 1.71
CA THR A 73 0.15 12.83 1.70
C THR A 73 -1.28 12.62 1.21
N GLU A 74 -1.49 11.82 0.16
CA GLU A 74 -2.84 11.51 -0.34
C GLU A 74 -3.71 10.78 0.70
N PHE A 75 -3.12 9.96 1.57
CA PHE A 75 -3.80 9.25 2.65
C PHE A 75 -3.85 10.01 3.99
N ASP A 76 -3.90 11.34 3.92
CA ASP A 76 -4.05 12.24 5.07
C ASP A 76 -2.85 12.20 6.05
N CYS A 77 -1.64 11.88 5.59
CA CYS A 77 -0.44 12.03 6.42
C CYS A 77 -0.27 13.52 6.80
N PRO A 78 -0.07 13.85 8.09
CA PRO A 78 0.11 15.23 8.53
C PRO A 78 1.29 15.91 7.83
N ASP A 79 1.09 17.18 7.46
CA ASP A 79 2.15 18.02 6.93
C ASP A 79 3.20 18.31 8.04
N PRO A 80 4.48 17.94 7.84
CA PRO A 80 5.53 18.17 8.84
C PRO A 80 5.85 19.65 9.10
N ALA A 81 5.35 20.58 8.28
CA ALA A 81 5.50 22.02 8.50
C ALA A 81 4.53 22.60 9.53
N PHE A 82 3.40 21.91 9.80
CA PHE A 82 2.32 22.44 10.63
C PHE A 82 1.97 21.56 11.83
N ALA A 83 1.50 22.18 12.90
CA ALA A 83 0.94 21.45 14.04
C ALA A 83 -0.39 20.79 13.63
N THR A 84 -0.49 19.48 13.81
CA THR A 84 -1.69 18.69 13.48
C THR A 84 -2.18 17.96 14.74
N PRO A 85 -2.99 18.61 15.60
CA PRO A 85 -3.44 18.01 16.87
C PRO A 85 -4.39 16.83 16.65
N ARG A 86 -5.10 16.80 15.51
CA ARG A 86 -5.96 15.68 15.11
C ARG A 86 -5.70 15.35 13.65
N ARG A 87 -5.38 14.08 13.37
CA ARG A 87 -5.24 13.60 11.99
C ARG A 87 -6.59 13.65 11.26
N ALA A 88 -6.57 14.10 10.02
CA ALA A 88 -7.73 13.95 9.13
C ALA A 88 -7.88 12.46 8.75
N SER A 89 -9.10 12.09 8.39
CA SER A 89 -9.42 10.76 7.88
C SER A 89 -10.52 10.96 6.86
N THR A 90 -10.12 11.09 5.60
CA THR A 90 -11.01 11.35 4.48
C THR A 90 -11.24 10.08 3.66
N THR A 91 -12.31 10.09 2.89
CA THR A 91 -12.59 9.06 1.88
C THR A 91 -12.94 9.80 0.60
N THR A 92 -11.93 9.97 -0.26
CA THR A 92 -12.07 10.75 -1.51
C THR A 92 -11.95 9.84 -2.73
N PRO A 93 -12.57 10.21 -3.88
CA PRO A 93 -12.32 9.52 -5.14
C PRO A 93 -10.84 9.55 -5.56
N LEU A 94 -10.09 10.59 -5.17
CA LEU A 94 -8.67 10.72 -5.48
C LEU A 94 -7.85 9.66 -4.74
N GLN A 95 -8.13 9.39 -3.47
CA GLN A 95 -7.50 8.29 -2.73
C GLN A 95 -7.75 6.93 -3.39
N ALA A 96 -8.98 6.66 -3.82
CA ALA A 96 -9.29 5.43 -4.57
C ALA A 96 -8.52 5.37 -5.89
N LEU A 97 -8.44 6.49 -6.63
CA LEU A 97 -7.69 6.57 -7.87
C LEU A 97 -6.17 6.38 -7.64
N THR A 98 -5.65 6.85 -6.52
CA THR A 98 -4.24 6.69 -6.12
C THR A 98 -3.92 5.25 -5.78
N LEU A 99 -4.73 4.54 -4.98
CA LEU A 99 -4.55 3.09 -4.79
C LEU A 99 -4.65 2.34 -6.12
N MET A 100 -5.50 2.81 -7.03
CA MET A 100 -5.59 2.18 -8.34
C MET A 100 -4.32 2.41 -9.14
N ASN A 101 -3.78 3.64 -9.25
CA ASN A 101 -2.81 3.98 -10.29
C ASN A 101 -1.38 4.28 -9.82
N HIS A 102 -1.16 4.52 -8.53
CA HIS A 102 0.17 4.87 -8.03
C HIS A 102 1.16 3.73 -8.29
N SER A 103 2.37 4.06 -8.75
CA SER A 103 3.43 3.11 -9.14
C SER A 103 3.70 2.10 -8.02
N PHE A 104 3.91 2.59 -6.80
CA PHE A 104 4.05 1.77 -5.59
C PHE A 104 2.95 0.71 -5.43
N THR A 105 1.67 1.08 -5.56
CA THR A 105 0.56 0.15 -5.37
C THR A 105 0.54 -0.90 -6.48
N VAL A 106 0.86 -0.52 -7.72
CA VAL A 106 0.99 -1.44 -8.85
C VAL A 106 2.16 -2.42 -8.62
N ASP A 107 3.30 -1.93 -8.16
CA ASP A 107 4.46 -2.76 -7.84
C ASP A 107 4.14 -3.75 -6.72
N MET A 108 3.49 -3.30 -5.64
CA MET A 108 3.07 -4.18 -4.55
C MET A 108 2.04 -5.21 -5.01
N ALA A 109 1.14 -4.85 -5.92
CA ALA A 109 0.17 -5.79 -6.49
C ALA A 109 0.87 -6.88 -7.31
N ASN A 110 1.92 -6.53 -8.04
CA ASN A 110 2.76 -7.48 -8.76
C ASN A 110 3.53 -8.41 -7.81
N HIS A 111 4.13 -7.87 -6.74
CA HIS A 111 4.79 -8.67 -5.71
C HIS A 111 3.81 -9.65 -5.05
N PHE A 112 2.61 -9.18 -4.71
CA PHE A 112 1.59 -10.03 -4.11
C PHE A 112 1.13 -11.13 -5.09
N ALA A 113 0.93 -10.80 -6.37
CA ALA A 113 0.62 -11.78 -7.39
C ALA A 113 1.73 -12.84 -7.55
N GLY A 114 3.01 -12.43 -7.51
CA GLY A 114 4.15 -13.35 -7.50
C GLY A 114 4.13 -14.28 -6.29
N ARG A 115 3.84 -13.75 -5.09
CA ARG A 115 3.70 -14.53 -3.86
C ARG A 115 2.55 -15.55 -3.94
N LEU A 116 1.43 -15.20 -4.56
CA LEU A 116 0.30 -16.12 -4.77
C LEU A 116 0.64 -17.22 -5.80
N ARG A 117 1.33 -16.88 -6.89
CA ARG A 117 1.81 -17.88 -7.88
C ARG A 117 2.77 -18.88 -7.24
N ALA A 118 3.66 -18.43 -6.36
CA ALA A 118 4.58 -19.31 -5.66
C ALA A 118 3.86 -20.26 -4.67
N HIS A 119 2.65 -19.91 -4.24
CA HIS A 119 1.86 -20.74 -3.32
C HIS A 119 1.11 -21.87 -4.04
N SER A 120 0.51 -21.60 -5.21
CA SER A 120 -0.22 -22.59 -5.99
C SER A 120 -0.35 -22.14 -7.45
N ASN A 121 -0.54 -23.11 -8.36
CA ASN A 121 -0.91 -22.85 -9.76
C ASN A 121 -2.43 -22.84 -9.99
N GLU A 122 -3.24 -23.22 -8.99
CA GLU A 122 -4.69 -23.27 -9.11
C GLU A 122 -5.34 -21.92 -8.72
N PRO A 123 -6.16 -21.30 -9.59
CA PRO A 123 -6.80 -20.00 -9.29
C PRO A 123 -7.61 -19.99 -7.99
N LEU A 124 -8.34 -21.08 -7.69
CA LEU A 124 -9.14 -21.18 -6.47
C LEU A 124 -8.28 -21.08 -5.20
N ALA A 125 -7.19 -21.85 -5.13
CA ALA A 125 -6.25 -21.81 -4.01
C ALA A 125 -5.58 -20.43 -3.88
N GLN A 126 -5.25 -19.79 -5.00
CA GLN A 126 -4.69 -18.43 -5.01
C GLN A 126 -5.69 -17.40 -4.46
N VAL A 127 -6.97 -17.47 -4.84
CA VAL A 127 -8.03 -16.59 -4.32
C VAL A 127 -8.22 -16.79 -2.82
N GLU A 128 -8.35 -18.03 -2.36
CA GLU A 128 -8.51 -18.33 -0.94
C GLU A 128 -7.32 -17.83 -0.11
N ARG A 129 -6.09 -18.02 -0.63
CA ARG A 129 -4.88 -17.50 0.01
C ARG A 129 -4.84 -15.97 0.04
N ALA A 130 -5.26 -15.31 -1.04
CA ALA A 130 -5.27 -13.86 -1.12
C ALA A 130 -6.22 -13.24 -0.08
N PHE A 131 -7.43 -13.79 0.04
CA PHE A 131 -8.42 -13.36 1.03
C PHE A 131 -7.96 -13.63 2.47
N ALA A 132 -7.32 -14.77 2.72
CA ALA A 132 -6.76 -15.08 4.03
C ALA A 132 -5.65 -14.10 4.45
N ILE A 133 -4.82 -13.64 3.50
CA ILE A 133 -3.76 -12.66 3.75
C ILE A 133 -4.31 -11.24 3.90
N ALA A 134 -5.17 -10.81 2.98
CA ALA A 134 -5.61 -9.42 2.89
C ALA A 134 -6.74 -9.09 3.88
N TYR A 135 -7.73 -9.98 4.03
CA TYR A 135 -8.95 -9.73 4.80
C TYR A 135 -9.12 -10.65 6.01
N VAL A 136 -8.20 -11.60 6.22
CA VAL A 136 -8.22 -12.52 7.38
C VAL A 136 -9.54 -13.32 7.45
N ARG A 137 -10.11 -13.66 6.29
CA ARG A 137 -11.34 -14.47 6.16
C ARG A 137 -11.35 -15.24 4.85
N PRO A 138 -12.18 -16.28 4.70
CA PRO A 138 -12.42 -16.89 3.40
C PRO A 138 -13.25 -15.96 2.48
N PRO A 139 -13.11 -16.09 1.15
CA PRO A 139 -14.00 -15.45 0.19
C PRO A 139 -15.39 -16.09 0.25
N SER A 140 -16.43 -15.29 0.12
CA SER A 140 -17.79 -15.78 -0.15
C SER A 140 -17.89 -16.41 -1.55
N ASN A 141 -18.97 -17.14 -1.82
CA ASN A 141 -19.15 -17.81 -3.12
C ASN A 141 -19.17 -16.82 -4.30
N SER A 142 -19.79 -15.65 -4.13
CA SER A 142 -19.84 -14.61 -5.17
C SER A 142 -18.47 -13.95 -5.37
N GLU A 143 -17.75 -13.62 -4.29
CA GLU A 143 -16.40 -13.07 -4.36
C GLU A 143 -15.42 -14.05 -5.03
N ARG A 144 -15.53 -15.34 -4.68
CA ARG A 144 -14.72 -16.40 -5.29
C ARG A 144 -14.96 -16.49 -6.78
N ALA A 145 -16.23 -16.55 -7.21
CA ALA A 145 -16.57 -16.62 -8.63
C ALA A 145 -16.09 -15.39 -9.41
N ALA A 146 -16.28 -14.18 -8.85
CA ALA A 146 -15.82 -12.94 -9.47
C ALA A 146 -14.29 -12.85 -9.53
N ALA A 147 -13.59 -13.28 -8.49
CA ALA A 147 -12.14 -13.29 -8.43
C ALA A 147 -11.52 -14.25 -9.46
N VAL A 148 -12.03 -15.47 -9.57
CA VAL A 148 -11.58 -16.44 -10.59
C VAL A 148 -11.82 -15.88 -11.99
N ALA A 149 -13.02 -15.37 -12.28
CA ALA A 149 -13.32 -14.77 -13.58
C ALA A 149 -12.39 -13.58 -13.91
N LEU A 150 -12.02 -12.77 -12.91
CA LEU A 150 -11.08 -11.67 -13.08
C LEU A 150 -9.65 -12.17 -13.36
N ILE A 151 -9.20 -13.21 -12.65
CA ILE A 151 -7.89 -13.84 -12.86
C ILE A 151 -7.81 -14.45 -14.26
N ASP A 152 -8.85 -15.17 -14.70
CA ASP A 152 -8.86 -15.82 -16.02
C ASP A 152 -8.81 -14.80 -17.15
N LYS A 153 -9.50 -13.66 -16.99
CA LYS A 153 -9.58 -12.61 -18.02
C LYS A 153 -8.38 -11.67 -18.04
N HIS A 154 -7.84 -11.31 -16.88
CA HIS A 154 -6.86 -10.22 -16.74
C HIS A 154 -5.61 -10.59 -15.93
N GLY A 155 -5.53 -11.81 -15.41
CA GLY A 155 -4.41 -12.33 -14.63
C GLY A 155 -4.42 -11.91 -13.16
N LEU A 156 -3.56 -12.57 -12.38
CA LEU A 156 -3.39 -12.30 -10.94
C LEU A 156 -3.04 -10.84 -10.60
N PRO A 157 -2.19 -10.11 -11.35
CA PRO A 157 -1.88 -8.72 -11.02
C PRO A 157 -3.11 -7.80 -11.04
N ALA A 158 -4.05 -8.03 -11.97
CA ALA A 158 -5.30 -7.29 -12.01
C ALA A 158 -6.16 -7.60 -10.78
N PHE A 159 -6.21 -8.86 -10.37
CA PHE A 159 -6.93 -9.30 -9.17
C PHE A 159 -6.33 -8.72 -7.88
N THR A 160 -5.02 -8.80 -7.68
CA THR A 160 -4.37 -8.25 -6.48
C THR A 160 -4.49 -6.72 -6.42
N ARG A 161 -4.42 -6.03 -7.56
CA ARG A 161 -4.68 -4.60 -7.66
C ARG A 161 -6.13 -4.26 -7.30
N ALA A 162 -7.11 -5.06 -7.73
CA ALA A 162 -8.51 -4.89 -7.37
C ALA A 162 -8.74 -5.11 -5.86
N LEU A 163 -8.08 -6.11 -5.26
CA LEU A 163 -8.11 -6.31 -3.80
C LEU A 163 -7.57 -5.08 -3.05
N PHE A 164 -6.44 -4.52 -3.50
CA PHE A 164 -5.86 -3.34 -2.86
C PHE A 164 -6.72 -2.08 -2.97
N ASN A 165 -7.62 -2.02 -3.95
CA ASN A 165 -8.54 -0.90 -4.12
C ASN A 165 -9.85 -1.06 -3.33
N SER A 166 -10.02 -2.18 -2.60
CA SER A 166 -11.26 -2.41 -1.86
C SER A 166 -11.34 -1.59 -0.57
N ASN A 167 -12.56 -1.24 -0.16
CA ASN A 167 -12.78 -0.60 1.14
C ASN A 167 -12.36 -1.53 2.29
N GLU A 168 -12.57 -2.83 2.18
CA GLU A 168 -12.25 -3.78 3.27
C GLU A 168 -10.75 -3.80 3.61
N LEU A 169 -9.88 -3.42 2.67
CA LEU A 169 -8.44 -3.34 2.90
C LEU A 169 -8.05 -2.20 3.87
N ILE A 170 -8.77 -1.07 3.83
CA ILE A 170 -8.38 0.15 4.54
C ILE A 170 -9.18 0.39 5.83
N TYR A 171 -10.10 -0.51 6.19
CA TYR A 171 -10.90 -0.42 7.43
C TYR A 171 -10.73 -1.67 8.29
N LEU A 172 -10.40 -1.45 9.57
CA LEU A 172 -10.44 -2.48 10.62
C LEU A 172 -11.86 -2.53 11.20
N ARG A 173 -12.42 -3.74 11.31
CA ARG A 173 -13.76 -4.00 11.87
C ARG A 173 -13.70 -4.50 13.31
#